data_AF-A0A920NRX3-F1
#
_entry.id   AF-A0A920NRX3-F1
#
_cell.length_a   1.000
_cell.length_b   1.000
_cell.length_c   1.000
_cell.angle_alpha   90.00
_cell.angle_beta   90.00
_cell.angle_gamma   90.00
#
_symmetry.space_group_name_H-M   'P 1'
#
loop_
_entity.id
_entity.type
_entity.pdbx_description
1 polymer ?
#
loop_
_entity_poly.entity_id
_entity_poly.type
_entity_poly.pdbx_seq_one_letter_code
_entity_poly.pdbx_strand_id
1 'polypeptide(L)' 'MKKKRGVREVKYNRKNISGRGPQTGPLAYSHMEGVIECPIGFKVVATSNMIAIEGIACKNKPIWGFLAHLEATGKIS' A
#
# COMPACT_ATOMS: atom_id res chain seq x y z
N MET A 1 -9.67 10.86 -20.09
CA MET A 1 -9.44 9.65 -19.27
C MET A 1 -10.24 9.76 -17.97
N LYS A 2 -11.16 8.83 -17.69
CA LYS A 2 -11.87 8.80 -16.39
C LYS A 2 -10.91 8.27 -15.31
N LYS A 3 -10.65 9.07 -14.26
CA LYS A 3 -9.94 8.62 -13.06
C LYS A 3 -10.73 7.49 -12.41
N LYS A 4 -10.22 6.25 -12.43
CA LYS A 4 -10.78 5.13 -11.68
C LYS A 4 -10.34 5.27 -10.22
N ARG A 5 -11.08 6.07 -9.45
CA ARG A 5 -10.94 6.15 -7.98
C ARG A 5 -11.75 5.01 -7.35
N GLY A 6 -11.14 4.30 -6.39
CA GLY A 6 -11.80 3.22 -5.67
C GLY A 6 -11.17 2.98 -4.30
N VAL A 7 -11.79 2.09 -3.52
CA VAL A 7 -11.29 1.63 -2.23
C VAL A 7 -10.97 0.14 -2.35
N ARG A 8 -9.87 -0.28 -1.75
CA ARG A 8 -9.55 -1.71 -1.62
C ARG A 8 -8.98 -2.02 -0.25
N GLU A 9 -9.20 -3.25 0.19
CA GLU A 9 -8.63 -3.75 1.43
C GLU A 9 -7.15 -4.06 1.23
N VAL A 10 -6.30 -3.38 1.98
CA VAL A 10 -4.85 -3.56 2.00
C VAL A 10 -4.46 -4.29 3.27
N LYS A 11 -3.64 -5.33 3.12
CA LYS A 11 -3.07 -6.16 4.18
C LYS A 11 -1.64 -5.70 4.45
N TYR A 12 -1.31 -5.43 5.71
CA TYR A 12 -0.01 -4.93 6.16
C TYR A 12 0.82 -6.03 6.83
N ASN A 13 2.12 -6.06 6.55
CA ASN A 13 3.07 -6.91 7.25
C ASN A 13 3.60 -6.21 8.51
N ARG A 14 3.03 -6.55 9.67
CA ARG A 14 3.36 -5.96 10.98
C ARG A 14 4.82 -6.07 11.40
N LYS A 15 5.59 -7.03 10.87
CA LYS A 15 7.03 -7.15 11.21
C LYS A 15 7.86 -6.01 10.60
N ASN A 16 7.28 -5.26 9.66
CA ASN A 16 8.01 -4.35 8.79
C ASN A 16 7.50 -2.90 8.80
N ILE A 17 6.35 -2.64 9.43
CA ILE A 17 5.74 -1.31 9.59
C ILE A 17 5.48 -1.11 11.08
N SER A 18 5.99 -0.01 11.63
CA SER A 18 5.72 0.39 13.01
C SER A 18 4.33 1.03 13.12
N GLY A 19 3.44 0.47 13.94
CA GLY A 19 2.13 1.05 14.25
C GLY A 19 1.23 0.09 15.01
N ARG A 20 0.35 0.61 15.88
CA ARG A 20 -0.64 -0.18 16.65
C ARG A 20 -1.92 -0.46 15.84
N GLY A 21 -1.93 -0.17 14.54
CA GLY A 21 -3.09 -0.26 13.66
C GLY A 21 -3.52 -1.70 13.31
N PRO A 22 -4.72 -1.87 12.72
CA PRO A 22 -5.21 -3.15 12.25
C PRO A 22 -4.28 -3.74 11.16
N GLN A 23 -4.25 -5.08 11.04
CA GLN A 23 -3.43 -5.77 10.02
C GLN A 23 -4.00 -5.61 8.61
N THR A 24 -5.22 -5.11 8.47
CA THR A 24 -5.86 -4.76 7.22
C THR A 24 -6.57 -3.41 7.33
N GLY A 25 -6.83 -2.76 6.20
CA GLY A 25 -7.66 -1.56 6.18
C GLY A 25 -8.04 -1.14 4.76
N PRO A 26 -9.18 -0.45 4.58
CA PRO A 26 -9.56 0.11 3.30
C PRO A 26 -8.61 1.26 2.94
N LEU A 27 -7.94 1.23 1.80
CA LEU A 27 -7.16 2.37 1.28
C LEU A 27 -7.70 2.80 -0.08
N ALA A 28 -7.68 4.12 -0.31
CA ALA A 28 -8.08 4.71 -1.57
C ALA A 28 -6.95 4.60 -2.61
N TYR A 29 -7.30 4.33 -3.86
CA TYR A 29 -6.35 4.32 -4.97
C TYR A 29 -6.87 5.16 -6.14
N SER A 30 -5.93 5.75 -6.88
CA SER A 30 -6.21 6.62 -8.04
C SER A 30 -5.98 5.91 -9.38
N HIS A 31 -5.10 4.90 -9.39
CA HIS A 31 -4.74 4.10 -10.56
C HIS A 31 -4.74 2.60 -10.24
N MET A 32 -5.06 1.79 -11.25
CA MET A 32 -5.05 0.33 -11.18
C MET A 32 -3.68 -0.26 -11.56
N GLU A 33 -2.80 0.59 -12.07
CA GLU A 33 -1.40 0.26 -12.30
C GLU A 33 -0.70 0.08 -10.95
N GLY A 34 0.12 -0.96 -10.85
CA GLY A 34 0.81 -1.34 -9.62
C GLY A 34 2.24 -1.72 -9.90
N VAL A 35 3.08 -1.66 -8.87
CA VAL A 35 4.44 -2.18 -8.92
C VAL A 35 4.36 -3.70 -9.07
N ILE A 36 4.94 -4.24 -10.14
CA ILE A 36 4.97 -5.70 -10.39
C ILE A 36 6.22 -6.35 -9.80
N GLU A 37 7.30 -5.58 -9.60
CA GLU A 37 8.57 -6.06 -9.07
C GLU A 37 9.06 -5.18 -7.92
N CYS A 38 9.37 -5.81 -6.79
CA CYS A 38 9.93 -5.11 -5.64
C CYS A 38 11.41 -4.78 -5.91
N PRO A 39 11.85 -3.52 -5.80
CA PRO A 39 13.24 -3.15 -6.05
C PRO A 39 14.24 -3.91 -5.17
N ILE A 40 15.46 -4.15 -5.67
CA ILE A 40 16.55 -4.76 -4.89
C ILE A 40 16.82 -3.90 -3.64
N GLY A 41 16.95 -4.57 -2.49
CA GLY A 41 17.15 -3.90 -1.20
C GLY A 41 15.86 -3.42 -0.52
N PHE A 42 14.70 -3.67 -1.12
CA PHE A 42 13.38 -3.45 -0.51
C PHE A 42 12.70 -4.77 -0.15
N LYS A 43 11.65 -4.67 0.67
CA LYS A 43 10.72 -5.75 1.00
C LYS A 43 9.29 -5.25 0.82
N VAL A 44 8.41 -6.15 0.39
CA VAL A 44 6.97 -5.87 0.34
C VAL A 44 6.43 -5.82 1.77
N VAL A 45 5.74 -4.75 2.09
CA VAL A 45 5.19 -4.50 3.43
C VAL A 45 3.67 -4.33 3.42
N ALA A 46 3.06 -4.19 2.25
CA ALA A 46 1.61 -4.20 2.10
C ALA A 46 1.20 -4.83 0.77
N THR A 47 0.05 -5.49 0.75
CA THR A 47 -0.52 -6.20 -0.42
C THR A 47 -2.04 -6.07 -0.44
N SER A 48 -2.71 -6.30 -1.57
CA SER A 48 -4.17 -6.41 -1.63
C SER A 48 -4.57 -7.58 -2.53
N ASN A 49 -5.87 -7.88 -2.58
CA ASN A 49 -6.38 -8.89 -3.52
C ASN A 49 -6.29 -8.42 -4.99
N MET A 50 -6.07 -7.12 -5.24
CA MET A 50 -6.05 -6.53 -6.58
C MET A 50 -4.63 -6.37 -7.12
N ILE A 51 -3.66 -6.06 -6.26
CA ILE A 51 -2.25 -5.90 -6.64
C ILE A 51 -1.33 -6.57 -5.61
N ALA A 52 -0.29 -7.22 -6.13
CA ALA A 52 0.66 -7.99 -5.32
C ALA A 52 1.56 -7.10 -4.44
N ILE A 53 1.75 -5.82 -4.80
CA ILE A 53 2.59 -4.87 -4.07
C ILE A 53 1.77 -3.60 -3.89
N GLU A 54 1.37 -3.29 -2.65
CA GLU A 54 0.73 -2.02 -2.27
C GLU A 54 1.72 -1.09 -1.57
N GLY A 55 2.72 -1.66 -0.89
CA GLY A 55 3.72 -0.89 -0.16
C GLY A 55 5.05 -1.63 -0.06
N ILE A 56 6.12 -0.86 -0.10
CA ILE A 56 7.51 -1.33 0.01
C ILE A 56 8.25 -0.56 1.09
N ALA A 57 9.24 -1.20 1.71
CA ALA A 57 10.17 -0.56 2.62
C ALA A 57 11.59 -1.01 2.33
N CYS A 58 12.55 -0.09 2.41
CA CYS A 58 13.97 -0.43 2.32
C CYS A 58 14.35 -1.26 3.54
N LYS A 59 15.19 -2.28 3.34
CA LYS A 59 15.62 -3.18 4.42
C LYS A 59 16.46 -2.47 5.48
N ASN A 60 17.24 -1.46 5.06
CA ASN A 60 18.32 -0.89 5.89
C ASN A 60 18.21 0.63 6.08
N LYS A 61 17.27 1.31 5.41
CA LYS A 61 17.09 2.77 5.46
C LYS A 61 15.63 3.10 5.77
N PRO A 62 15.33 4.27 6.37
CA PRO A 62 13.96 4.70 6.66
C PRO A 62 13.26 5.23 5.38
N ILE A 63 13.23 4.39 4.33
CA ILE A 63 12.63 4.71 3.04
C ILE A 63 11.48 3.73 2.84
N TRP A 64 10.29 4.26 2.58
CA TRP A 64 9.10 3.48 2.31
C TRP A 64 8.23 4.19 1.28
N GLY A 65 7.38 3.43 0.61
CA GLY A 65 6.41 3.95 -0.35
C GLY A 65 5.13 3.14 -0.31
N PHE A 66 4.00 3.81 -0.52
CA PHE A 66 2.69 3.20 -0.70
C PHE A 66 2.06 3.71 -1.99
N LEU A 67 1.45 2.80 -2.74
CA LEU A 67 0.68 3.12 -3.95
C LEU A 67 -0.69 3.70 -3.61
N ALA A 68 -1.26 3.25 -2.51
CA ALA A 68 -2.53 3.75 -2.04
C ALA A 68 -2.36 5.05 -1.24
N HIS A 69 -3.35 5.93 -1.35
CA HIS A 69 -3.41 7.21 -0.66
C HIS A 69 -3.77 6.97 0.82
N LEU A 70 -2.75 6.84 1.66
CA LEU A 70 -2.91 6.63 3.11
C LEU A 70 -3.76 7.76 3.75
N GLU A 71 -3.60 8.98 3.26
CA GLU A 71 -4.25 10.21 3.72
C GLU A 71 -5.73 10.33 3.31
N ALA A 72 -6.17 9.56 2.30
CA ALA A 72 -7.53 9.63 1.77
C ALA A 72 -8.46 8.55 2.37
N THR A 73 -7.92 7.74 3.28
CA THR A 73 -8.66 6.70 4.00
C THR A 73 -9.73 7.34 4.90
N GLY A 74 -11.01 7.14 4.56
CA GLY A 74 -12.14 7.68 5.31
C GLY A 74 -12.81 8.94 4.75
N LYS A 75 -12.45 9.41 3.54
CA LYS A 75 -13.08 10.58 2.87
C LYS A 75 -13.90 10.24 1.62
N ILE A 76 -14.28 8.98 1.45
CA ILE A 76 -15.12 8.55 0.33
C ILE A 76 -16.51 8.27 0.90
N SER A 77 -17.35 9.30 0.93
CA SER A 77 -18.80 9.19 1.00
C SER A 77 -19.38 8.92 -0.38
#